data_AF-A0A1B6LZI3-F1
#
_entry.id   AF-A0A1B6LZI3-F1
#
_cell.length_a   1.000
_cell.length_b   1.000
_cell.length_c   1.000
_cell.angle_alpha   90.00
_cell.angle_beta   90.00
_cell.angle_gamma   90.00
#
_symmetry.space_group_name_H-M   'P 1'
#
loop_
_entity.id
_entity.type
_entity.pdbx_description
1 polymer ?
#
loop_
_entity_poly.entity_id
_entity_poly.type
_entity_poly.pdbx_seq_one_letter_code
_entity_poly.pdbx_strand_id
1 'polypeptide(L)'
;MARSKKEQERYLERRREMKKLSMRKAREKNRSDPIKYEQVKAEDRNRYKKKREEGKIMLIGEMSSRDQRRLRKGWKKRSEKYRLKKKTETQIDEFVESNTPPSSPEPQIEVFVQPETSRQQESGKKLPD
;
A
#
# COMPACT_ATOMS: atom_id res chain seq x y z
N MET A 1 16.84 32.11 11.61
CA MET A 1 15.52 31.88 12.23
C MET A 1 15.33 30.39 12.45
N ALA A 2 15.34 29.91 13.70
CA ALA A 2 15.06 28.51 14.00
C ALA A 2 13.55 28.24 13.85
N ARG A 3 13.17 27.13 13.21
CA ARG A 3 11.76 26.74 13.05
C ARG A 3 11.16 26.38 14.40
N SER A 4 9.87 26.66 14.59
CA SER A 4 9.16 26.20 15.79
C SER A 4 9.09 24.67 15.84
N LYS A 5 8.99 24.09 17.03
CA LYS A 5 8.91 22.62 17.20
C LYS A 5 7.77 21.99 16.39
N LYS A 6 6.60 22.64 16.35
CA LYS A 6 5.42 22.19 15.59
C LYS A 6 5.66 22.23 14.08
N GLU A 7 6.35 23.25 13.60
CA GLU A 7 6.73 23.39 12.19
C GLU A 7 7.80 22.36 11.79
N GLN A 8 8.73 22.08 12.70
CA GLN A 8 9.74 21.04 12.52
C GLN A 8 9.11 19.65 12.41
N GLU A 9 8.11 19.31 13.23
CA GLU A 9 7.37 18.06 13.13
C GLU A 9 6.62 17.93 11.80
N ARG A 10 5.88 18.97 11.38
CA ARG A 10 5.18 18.98 10.08
C ARG A 10 6.13 18.81 8.90
N TYR A 11 7.30 19.45 8.97
CA TYR A 11 8.35 19.30 7.96
C TYR A 11 8.88 17.86 7.91
N LEU A 12 9.15 17.26 9.06
CA LEU A 12 9.61 15.87 9.15
C LEU A 12 8.54 14.90 8.63
N GLU A 13 7.28 15.15 8.94
CA GLU A 13 6.15 14.35 8.45
C GLU A 13 6.02 14.44 6.93
N ARG A 14 6.03 15.66 6.36
CA ARG A 14 6.04 15.86 4.91
C ARG A 14 7.23 15.15 4.25
N ARG A 15 8.41 15.22 4.86
CA ARG A 15 9.62 14.52 4.37
C ARG A 15 9.45 13.00 4.41
N ARG A 16 8.82 12.46 5.44
CA ARG A 16 8.52 11.01 5.55
C ARG A 16 7.53 10.58 4.47
N GLU A 17 6.47 11.34 4.24
CA GLU A 17 5.47 11.04 3.21
C GLU A 17 6.07 11.13 1.80
N MET A 18 6.87 12.15 1.51
CA MET A 18 7.57 12.26 0.21
C MET A 18 8.52 11.08 -0.03
N LYS A 19 9.26 10.65 1.01
CA LYS A 19 10.11 9.46 0.93
C LYS A 19 9.29 8.20 0.66
N LYS A 20 8.15 8.04 1.33
CA LYS A 20 7.23 6.90 1.17
C LYS A 20 6.67 6.84 -0.26
N LEU A 21 6.21 7.97 -0.80
CA LEU A 21 5.73 8.09 -2.19
C LEU A 21 6.82 7.76 -3.21
N SER A 22 8.03 8.30 -3.03
CA SER A 22 9.17 8.02 -3.91
C SER A 22 9.53 6.54 -3.91
N MET A 23 9.61 5.91 -2.73
CA MET A 23 9.88 4.47 -2.61
C MET A 23 8.76 3.62 -3.23
N ARG A 24 7.51 4.05 -3.15
CA ARG A 24 6.38 3.36 -3.79
C ARG A 24 6.52 3.37 -5.31
N LYS A 25 6.78 4.55 -5.90
CA LYS A 25 7.01 4.71 -7.34
C LYS A 25 8.20 3.88 -7.84
N ALA A 26 9.29 3.84 -7.08
CA ALA A 26 10.45 3.02 -7.41
C ALA A 26 10.12 1.51 -7.45
N ARG A 27 9.33 1.02 -6.48
CA ARG A 27 8.87 -0.37 -6.46
C ARG A 27 7.93 -0.70 -7.61
N GLU A 28 7.01 0.22 -7.94
CA GLU A 28 6.11 0.08 -9.09
C GLU A 28 6.91 -0.01 -10.39
N LYS A 29 7.89 0.87 -10.59
CA LYS A 29 8.80 0.85 -11.76
C LYS A 29 9.60 -0.45 -11.87
N ASN A 30 10.06 -1.00 -10.75
CA ASN A 30 10.77 -2.28 -10.77
C ASN A 30 9.84 -3.47 -11.04
N ARG A 31 8.56 -3.38 -10.66
CA ARG A 31 7.56 -4.42 -10.94
C ARG A 31 7.10 -4.40 -12.41
N SER A 32 7.07 -3.24 -13.05
CA SER A 32 6.67 -3.12 -14.46
C SER A 32 7.69 -3.69 -15.45
N ASP A 33 8.95 -3.84 -15.04
CA ASP A 33 10.03 -4.43 -15.85
C ASP A 33 10.34 -5.85 -15.35
N PRO A 34 9.95 -6.91 -16.08
CA PRO A 34 10.12 -8.30 -15.65
C PRO A 34 11.58 -8.68 -15.37
N ILE A 35 12.53 -8.13 -16.12
CA ILE A 35 13.95 -8.46 -16.00
C ILE A 35 14.51 -7.86 -14.72
N LYS A 36 14.23 -6.58 -14.46
CA LYS A 36 14.65 -5.91 -13.21
C LYS A 36 13.98 -6.53 -11.99
N TYR A 37 12.73 -6.95 -12.10
CA TYR A 37 12.02 -7.61 -11.00
C TYR A 37 12.71 -8.91 -10.57
N GLU A 38 13.10 -9.75 -11.54
CA GLU A 38 13.80 -11.00 -11.26
C GLU A 38 15.22 -10.79 -10.70
N GLN A 39 15.93 -9.75 -11.17
CA GLN A 39 17.22 -9.36 -10.59
C GLN A 39 17.09 -8.96 -9.12
N VAL A 40 16.12 -8.12 -8.77
CA VAL A 40 15.86 -7.71 -7.37
C VAL A 40 15.54 -8.92 -6.49
N LYS A 41 14.71 -9.85 -6.99
CA LYS A 41 14.44 -11.10 -6.28
C LYS A 41 15.69 -11.94 -6.06
N ALA A 42 16.56 -12.04 -7.07
CA ALA A 42 17.81 -12.78 -6.95
C ALA A 42 18.73 -12.17 -5.89
N GLU A 43 18.86 -10.85 -5.86
CA GLU A 43 19.61 -10.13 -4.83
C GLU A 43 19.02 -10.32 -3.43
N ASP A 44 17.68 -10.31 -3.30
CA ASP A 44 17.01 -10.58 -2.02
C ASP A 44 17.29 -11.99 -1.53
N ARG A 45 17.26 -13.00 -2.43
CA ARG A 45 17.63 -14.39 -2.09
C ARG A 45 19.09 -14.46 -1.61
N ASN A 46 20.02 -13.78 -2.30
CA ASN A 46 21.43 -13.77 -1.93
C ASN A 46 21.66 -13.07 -0.58
N ARG A 47 20.98 -11.93 -0.33
CA ARG A 47 21.02 -11.25 0.96
C ARG A 47 20.48 -12.12 2.10
N TYR A 48 19.42 -12.88 1.84
CA TYR A 48 18.88 -13.83 2.82
C TYR A 48 19.87 -14.95 3.12
N LYS A 49 20.46 -15.57 2.09
CA LYS A 49 21.51 -16.60 2.24
C LYS A 49 22.69 -16.09 3.06
N LYS A 50 23.23 -14.91 2.73
CA LYS A 50 24.33 -14.29 3.49
C LYS A 50 23.96 -14.08 4.97
N LYS A 51 22.75 -13.63 5.28
CA LYS A 51 22.30 -13.46 6.67
C LYS A 51 22.10 -14.80 7.41
N ARG A 52 21.76 -15.87 6.69
CA ARG A 52 21.69 -17.23 7.24
C ARG A 52 23.09 -17.73 7.57
N GLU A 53 24.03 -17.58 6.64
CA GLU A 53 25.45 -17.93 6.83
C GLU A 53 26.09 -17.14 7.98
N GLU A 54 25.81 -15.85 8.09
CA GLU A 54 26.25 -14.99 9.21
C GLU A 54 25.56 -15.31 10.55
N GLY A 55 24.62 -16.27 10.60
CA GLY A 55 23.89 -16.65 11.83
C GLY A 55 22.88 -15.60 12.32
N LYS A 56 22.67 -14.50 11.58
CA LYS A 56 21.71 -13.44 11.94
C LYS A 56 20.26 -13.88 11.75
N ILE A 57 20.02 -14.86 10.89
CA ILE A 57 18.71 -15.49 10.67
C ILE A 57 18.84 -16.97 10.99
N MET A 58 18.05 -17.45 11.95
CA MET A 58 17.94 -18.87 12.29
C MET A 58 16.52 -19.38 12.02
N LEU A 59 16.41 -20.64 11.60
CA LEU A 59 15.12 -21.33 11.55
C LEU A 59 14.65 -21.63 12.97
N ILE A 60 13.34 -21.73 13.19
CA ILE A 60 12.79 -22.01 14.53
C ILE A 60 13.37 -23.30 15.13
N GLY A 61 13.57 -24.34 14.31
CA GLY A 61 14.17 -25.61 14.75
C GLY A 61 15.63 -25.50 15.18
N GLU A 62 16.37 -24.52 14.66
CA GLU A 62 17.77 -24.25 15.01
C GLU A 62 17.88 -23.33 16.24
N MET A 63 16.78 -22.71 16.65
CA MET A 63 16.74 -21.81 17.81
C MET A 63 16.66 -22.57 19.12
N SER A 64 17.37 -22.08 20.14
CA SER A 64 17.19 -22.51 21.53
C SER A 64 15.73 -22.40 21.99
N SER A 65 15.28 -23.34 22.83
CA SER A 65 13.98 -23.31 23.50
C SER A 65 13.71 -21.98 24.21
N ARG A 66 14.75 -21.32 24.75
CA ARG A 66 14.62 -20.00 25.40
C ARG A 66 14.25 -18.92 24.40
N ASP A 67 14.89 -18.90 23.24
CA ASP A 67 14.63 -17.93 22.19
C ASP A 67 13.30 -18.16 21.50
N GLN A 68 12.94 -19.43 21.24
CA GLN A 68 11.61 -19.78 20.76
C GLN A 68 10.53 -19.26 21.71
N ARG A 69 10.71 -19.44 23.03
CA ARG A 69 9.79 -18.91 24.05
C ARG A 69 9.71 -17.39 24.02
N ARG A 70 10.84 -16.69 23.87
CA ARG A 70 10.90 -15.23 23.73
C ARG A 70 10.11 -14.76 22.50
N LEU A 71 10.31 -15.39 21.34
CA LEU A 71 9.56 -15.09 20.12
C LEU A 71 8.05 -15.32 20.30
N ARG A 72 7.65 -16.46 20.89
CA ARG A 72 6.24 -16.77 21.17
C ARG A 72 5.61 -15.73 22.09
N LYS A 73 6.30 -15.29 23.15
CA LYS A 73 5.83 -14.19 24.01
C LYS A 73 5.66 -12.89 23.21
N GLY A 74 6.62 -12.54 22.37
CA GLY A 74 6.54 -11.38 21.50
C GLY A 74 5.38 -11.45 20.49
N TRP A 75 5.10 -12.64 19.95
CA TRP A 75 3.94 -12.87 19.09
C TRP A 75 2.65 -12.67 19.88
N LYS A 76 2.47 -13.32 21.03
CA LYS A 76 1.25 -13.16 21.86
C LYS A 76 0.90 -11.70 22.09
N LYS A 77 1.88 -10.89 22.53
CA LYS A 77 1.71 -9.43 22.74
C LYS A 77 1.29 -8.69 21.46
N ARG A 78 1.92 -8.98 20.32
CA ARG A 78 1.57 -8.35 19.05
C ARG A 78 0.18 -8.74 18.57
N SER A 79 -0.19 -10.01 18.74
CA SER A 79 -1.51 -10.54 18.38
C SER A 79 -2.61 -9.89 19.21
N GLU A 80 -2.40 -9.79 20.53
CA GLU A 80 -3.32 -9.11 21.45
C GLU A 80 -3.51 -7.64 21.06
N LYS A 81 -2.39 -6.92 20.83
CA LYS A 81 -2.44 -5.52 20.38
C LYS A 81 -3.21 -5.36 19.07
N TYR A 82 -2.97 -6.25 18.10
CA TYR A 82 -3.68 -6.23 16.83
C TYR A 82 -5.19 -6.47 17.00
N ARG A 83 -5.58 -7.48 17.80
CA ARG A 83 -6.98 -7.78 18.09
C ARG A 83 -7.68 -6.61 18.78
N LEU A 84 -7.02 -5.99 19.76
CA LEU A 84 -7.55 -4.81 20.44
C LEU A 84 -7.75 -3.65 19.46
N LYS A 85 -6.74 -3.35 18.65
CA LYS A 85 -6.82 -2.31 17.60
C LYS A 85 -8.00 -2.58 16.64
N LYS A 86 -8.19 -3.82 16.22
CA LYS A 86 -9.29 -4.17 15.32
C LYS A 86 -10.65 -3.99 15.99
N LYS A 87 -10.79 -4.41 17.25
CA LYS A 87 -12.00 -4.17 18.03
C LYS A 87 -12.32 -2.68 18.16
N THR A 88 -11.31 -1.85 18.45
CA THR A 88 -11.50 -0.41 18.57
C THR A 88 -11.86 0.25 17.23
N GLU A 89 -11.26 -0.19 16.12
CA GLU A 89 -11.61 0.29 14.77
C GLU A 89 -13.09 -0.01 14.47
N THR A 90 -13.53 -1.25 14.67
CA THR A 90 -14.93 -1.64 14.48
C THR A 90 -15.89 -0.81 15.35
N GLN A 91 -15.56 -0.60 16.62
CA GLN A 91 -16.39 0.23 17.51
C GLN A 91 -16.47 1.69 17.05
N ILE A 92 -15.38 2.24 16.51
CA ILE A 92 -15.37 3.59 15.96
C ILE A 92 -16.24 3.65 14.70
N ASP A 93 -16.12 2.66 13.81
CA ASP A 93 -16.90 2.60 12.58
C ASP A 93 -18.41 2.48 12.90
N GLU A 94 -18.79 1.60 13.83
CA GLU A 94 -20.17 1.46 14.33
C GLU A 94 -20.69 2.75 14.97
N PHE A 95 -19.85 3.44 15.75
CA PHE A 95 -20.20 4.73 16.35
C PHE A 95 -20.42 5.80 15.28
N VAL A 96 -19.56 5.88 14.27
CA VAL A 96 -19.70 6.84 13.17
C VAL A 96 -20.98 6.54 12.37
N GLU A 97 -21.23 5.29 12.02
CA GLU A 97 -22.41 4.88 11.26
C GLU A 97 -23.70 5.20 12.02
N SER A 98 -23.76 4.89 13.31
CA SER A 98 -24.93 5.19 14.15
C SER A 98 -25.17 6.68 14.42
N ASN A 99 -24.12 7.51 14.35
CA ASN A 99 -24.21 8.96 14.59
C ASN A 99 -24.17 9.80 13.31
N THR A 100 -24.08 9.17 12.14
CA THR A 100 -24.15 9.87 10.86
C THR A 100 -25.59 9.78 10.33
N PRO A 101 -26.28 10.91 10.10
CA PRO A 101 -27.63 10.87 9.54
C PRO A 101 -27.61 10.18 8.17
N PRO A 102 -28.70 9.50 7.78
CA PRO A 102 -28.79 8.83 6.48
C PRO A 102 -28.50 9.85 5.38
N SER A 103 -27.62 9.48 4.43
CA SER A 103 -27.32 10.35 3.30
C SER A 103 -28.61 10.68 2.56
N SER A 104 -28.88 11.98 2.38
CA SER A 104 -29.99 12.45 1.56
C SER A 104 -29.87 11.82 0.15
N PRO A 105 -30.95 11.36 -0.47
CA PRO A 105 -30.89 10.74 -1.78
C PRO A 105 -30.23 11.71 -2.76
N GLU A 106 -29.10 11.27 -3.32
CA GLU A 106 -28.37 12.00 -4.34
C GLU A 106 -29.32 12.23 -5.53
N PRO A 107 -29.48 13.47 -6.02
CA PRO A 107 -30.37 13.73 -7.14
C PRO A 107 -29.90 12.87 -8.30
N GLN A 108 -30.82 12.03 -8.79
CA GLN A 108 -30.56 11.12 -9.90
C GLN A 108 -30.38 12.02 -11.11
N ILE A 109 -29.13 12.32 -11.46
CA ILE A 109 -28.80 12.98 -12.71
C ILE A 109 -29.15 11.97 -13.78
N GLU A 110 -30.37 12.07 -14.31
CA GLU A 110 -30.78 11.38 -15.52
C GLU A 110 -29.78 11.78 -16.60
N VAL A 111 -28.85 10.89 -16.87
CA VAL A 111 -27.91 11.03 -17.97
C VAL A 111 -28.76 10.89 -19.23
N PHE A 112 -29.25 12.02 -19.74
CA PHE A 112 -29.95 12.08 -21.02
C PHE A 112 -28.90 11.76 -22.10
N VAL A 113 -28.77 10.47 -22.41
CA VAL A 113 -27.97 9.99 -23.53
C VAL A 113 -28.67 10.48 -24.79
N GLN A 114 -28.19 11.58 -25.36
CA GLN A 114 -28.64 12.02 -26.68
C GLN A 114 -28.32 10.90 -27.69
N PRO A 115 -29.29 10.45 -28.51
CA PRO A 115 -29.01 9.51 -29.56
C PRO A 115 -28.09 10.17 -30.59
N GLU A 116 -26.91 9.57 -30.81
CA GLU A 116 -25.98 10.01 -31.84
C GLU A 116 -26.68 9.93 -33.21
N THR A 117 -26.85 11.09 -33.85
CA THR A 117 -27.31 11.14 -35.23
C THR A 117 -26.22 10.56 -36.11
N SER A 118 -26.50 9.34 -36.58
CA SER A 118 -25.87 8.65 -37.70
C SER A 118 -25.39 9.62 -38.79
N ARG A 119 -24.07 9.84 -38.87
CA ARG A 119 -23.44 10.48 -40.04
C ARG A 119 -23.05 9.37 -41.01
N GLN A 120 -23.91 9.19 -42.02
CA GLN A 120 -23.71 8.25 -43.10
C GLN A 120 -22.39 8.50 -43.85
N GLN A 121 -21.75 7.40 -44.22
CA GLN A 121 -20.57 7.34 -45.06
C GLN A 121 -20.87 7.93 -46.44
N GLU A 122 -19.99 8.81 -46.94
CA GLU A 122 -19.86 9.01 -48.37
C GLU A 122 -18.44 8.65 -48.83
N SER A 123 -18.44 7.75 -49.81
CA SER A 123 -17.34 7.24 -50.61
C SER A 123 -16.53 8.34 -51.29
N GLY A 124 -15.21 8.16 -51.37
CA GLY A 124 -14.35 8.99 -52.21
C GLY A 124 -12.98 8.37 -52.45
N LYS A 125 -12.88 7.51 -53.46
CA LYS A 125 -11.63 7.00 -54.02
C LYS A 125 -10.70 8.16 -54.44
N LYS A 126 -9.39 8.04 -54.19
CA LYS A 126 -8.31 7.90 -55.21
C LYS A 126 -6.91 8.14 -54.60
N LEU A 127 -5.99 7.21 -54.85
CA LEU A 127 -4.54 7.42 -54.84
C LEU A 127 -4.13 8.37 -55.98
N PRO A 128 -2.96 9.01 -55.87
CA PRO A 128 -1.93 8.69 -56.87
C PRO A 128 -0.50 8.61 -56.32
N ASP A 129 0.36 8.15 -57.22
CA ASP A 129 1.76 7.69 -57.16
C ASP A 129 2.78 8.55 -56.39
#